data_AF-A0A425WFI3-F1
#
_entry.id   AF-A0A425WFI3-F1
#
_cell.length_a   1.000
_cell.length_b   1.000
_cell.length_c   1.000
_cell.angle_alpha   90.00
_cell.angle_beta   90.00
_cell.angle_gamma   90.00
#
_symmetry.space_group_name_H-M   'P 1'
#
loop_
_entity.id
_entity.type
_entity.pdbx_description
1 polymer ?
#
loop_
_entity_poly.entity_id
_entity_poly.type
_entity_poly.pdbx_seq_one_letter_code
_entity_poly.pdbx_strand_id
1 'polypeptide(L)'
;MGRIEKGAVRLISVLLIIISVTGISFIWTRQGTDLMARYRLKSKNGSLMKYIGRENKHENAITSLHSLCIRLPKSLSQSAVSIKSDSRFKEYHITIPSVSSSYFADYPVSGNGRSIKSLKYQMSGRGAVLTLTTTKPLFIKKSSDSSYLFFDFKEPRKCFDKVVLVDAGHGGSDRGTVAGGVSEKDISLSIVKYFKHFTDKKAVTEVKEYGTNLTSMKIKGVGKVGFFYTRLSDKTISDKDRIEEAKKIGADLFLSVETGSTASGRESEINGAQVLYRGSDKTSRSRKFADTVLKKLLSGLKCEDRGSIAGDEHYIVSASKIPVAIAEVGFITNKAERKKLVTADYQKKAAKALVEAVSEYLSDSGHKSSRKS
;
A
#
# COMPACT_ATOMS: atom_id res chain seq x y z
N MET A 1 -37.69 -35.88 62.19
CA MET A 1 -36.50 -35.21 61.63
C MET A 1 -35.73 -36.02 60.57
N GLY A 2 -35.77 -37.36 60.50
CA GLY A 2 -34.92 -38.15 59.58
C GLY A 2 -35.30 -38.27 58.08
N ARG A 3 -36.43 -37.73 57.62
CA ARG A 3 -36.85 -37.79 56.18
C ARG A 3 -36.46 -36.56 55.36
N ILE A 4 -36.28 -35.41 55.99
CA ILE A 4 -35.98 -34.14 55.30
C ILE A 4 -34.48 -34.03 54.98
N GLU A 5 -33.61 -34.49 55.88
CA GLU A 5 -32.15 -34.50 55.63
C GLU A 5 -31.73 -35.44 54.50
N LYS A 6 -32.33 -36.64 54.37
CA LYS A 6 -32.00 -37.58 53.28
C LYS A 6 -32.42 -37.07 51.90
N GLY A 7 -33.47 -36.25 51.82
CA GLY A 7 -33.91 -35.60 50.59
C GLY A 7 -32.98 -34.48 50.16
N ALA A 8 -32.56 -33.63 51.10
CA ALA A 8 -31.62 -32.53 50.86
C ALA A 8 -30.23 -33.02 50.44
N VAL A 9 -29.70 -34.08 51.09
CA VAL A 9 -28.41 -34.68 50.73
C VAL A 9 -28.46 -35.30 49.32
N ARG A 10 -29.55 -35.98 48.94
CA ARG A 10 -29.71 -36.51 47.57
C ARG A 10 -29.79 -35.41 46.52
N LEU A 11 -30.49 -34.32 46.79
CA LEU A 11 -30.60 -33.18 45.85
C LEU A 11 -29.26 -32.47 45.64
N ILE A 12 -28.48 -32.25 46.69
CA ILE A 12 -27.13 -31.65 46.60
C ILE A 12 -26.17 -32.58 45.85
N SER A 13 -26.28 -33.89 46.08
CA SER A 13 -25.47 -34.91 45.37
C SER A 13 -25.74 -34.92 43.86
N VAL A 14 -27.01 -34.86 43.47
CA VAL A 14 -27.42 -34.84 42.05
C VAL A 14 -26.98 -33.54 41.38
N LEU A 15 -27.06 -32.39 42.07
CA LEU A 15 -26.60 -31.10 41.53
C LEU A 15 -25.07 -31.09 41.30
N LEU A 16 -24.29 -31.65 42.22
CA LEU A 16 -22.83 -31.78 42.08
C LEU A 16 -22.44 -32.73 40.94
N ILE A 17 -23.20 -33.81 40.71
CA ILE A 17 -22.98 -34.72 39.57
C ILE A 17 -23.29 -34.03 38.24
N ILE A 18 -24.36 -33.23 38.16
CA ILE A 18 -24.69 -32.48 36.93
C ILE A 18 -23.65 -31.41 36.62
N ILE A 19 -23.17 -30.67 37.63
CA ILE A 19 -22.10 -29.67 37.47
C ILE A 19 -20.78 -30.32 37.06
N SER A 20 -20.44 -31.48 37.63
CA SER A 20 -19.22 -32.21 37.26
C SER A 20 -19.31 -32.83 35.86
N VAL A 21 -20.43 -33.42 35.46
CA VAL A 21 -20.61 -34.00 34.12
C VAL A 21 -20.63 -32.92 33.03
N THR A 22 -21.31 -31.79 33.26
CA THR A 22 -21.29 -30.65 32.33
C THR A 22 -19.92 -29.98 32.27
N GLY A 23 -19.25 -29.82 33.41
CA GLY A 23 -17.87 -29.32 33.48
C GLY A 23 -16.87 -30.23 32.76
N ILE A 24 -16.94 -31.54 32.97
CA ILE A 24 -16.07 -32.55 32.32
C ILE A 24 -16.36 -32.62 30.82
N SER A 25 -17.63 -32.62 30.40
CA SER A 25 -18.01 -32.59 28.98
C SER A 25 -17.52 -31.33 28.28
N PHE A 26 -17.63 -30.17 28.93
CA PHE A 26 -17.09 -28.90 28.45
C PHE A 26 -15.55 -28.90 28.36
N ILE A 27 -14.88 -29.52 29.33
CA ILE A 27 -13.42 -29.70 29.31
C ILE A 27 -13.01 -30.63 28.17
N TRP A 28 -13.70 -31.76 27.97
CA TRP A 28 -13.41 -32.73 26.91
C TRP A 28 -13.65 -32.17 25.51
N THR A 29 -14.77 -31.47 25.30
CA THR A 29 -15.02 -30.80 24.02
C THR A 29 -13.97 -29.74 23.75
N ARG A 30 -13.62 -28.92 24.75
CA ARG A 30 -12.56 -27.91 24.60
C ARG A 30 -11.19 -28.55 24.30
N GLN A 31 -10.77 -29.55 25.07
CA GLN A 31 -9.52 -30.27 24.84
C GLN A 31 -9.50 -30.97 23.48
N GLY A 32 -10.60 -31.60 23.08
CA GLY A 32 -10.76 -32.22 21.75
C GLY A 32 -10.66 -31.20 20.62
N THR A 33 -11.29 -30.02 20.77
CA THR A 33 -11.19 -28.95 19.78
C THR A 33 -9.78 -28.37 19.67
N ASP A 34 -9.06 -28.24 20.79
CA ASP A 34 -7.67 -27.77 20.82
C ASP A 34 -6.71 -28.81 20.21
N LEU A 35 -6.93 -30.11 20.46
CA LEU A 35 -6.15 -31.20 19.88
C LEU A 35 -6.34 -31.26 18.36
N MET A 36 -7.59 -31.21 17.88
CA MET A 36 -7.91 -31.15 16.45
C MET A 36 -7.36 -29.88 15.81
N ALA A 37 -7.38 -28.75 16.53
CA ALA A 37 -6.80 -27.50 16.10
C ALA A 37 -5.27 -27.60 15.92
N ARG A 38 -4.57 -28.27 16.85
CA ARG A 38 -3.12 -28.56 16.77
C ARG A 38 -2.81 -29.57 15.66
N TYR A 39 -3.63 -30.60 15.47
CA TYR A 39 -3.46 -31.56 14.38
C TYR A 39 -3.59 -30.88 13.01
N ARG A 40 -4.57 -29.98 12.85
CA ARG A 40 -4.72 -29.11 11.66
C ARG A 40 -3.58 -28.09 11.47
N LEU A 41 -2.69 -27.91 12.45
CA LEU A 41 -1.49 -27.09 12.30
C LEU A 41 -0.24 -27.91 11.94
N LYS A 42 -0.31 -29.24 12.03
CA LYS A 42 0.75 -30.13 11.54
C LYS A 42 0.64 -30.39 10.04
N SER A 43 -0.40 -29.88 9.38
CA SER A 43 -0.56 -29.94 7.93
C SER A 43 0.43 -29.03 7.22
N LYS A 44 0.66 -29.29 5.92
CA LYS A 44 1.55 -28.45 5.10
C LYS A 44 1.00 -27.04 4.84
N ASN A 45 -0.25 -26.75 5.19
CA ASN A 45 -0.86 -25.43 5.07
C ASN A 45 -2.06 -25.27 6.03
N GLY A 46 -2.48 -24.04 6.29
CA GLY A 46 -3.67 -23.78 7.09
C GLY A 46 -3.92 -22.31 7.40
N SER A 47 -5.06 -22.03 8.04
CA SER A 47 -5.42 -20.70 8.55
C SER A 47 -4.97 -20.53 10.00
N LEU A 48 -4.37 -19.39 10.30
CA LEU A 48 -3.92 -19.00 11.64
C LEU A 48 -4.86 -18.00 12.32
N MET A 49 -5.93 -17.57 11.63
CA MET A 49 -6.85 -16.53 12.13
C MET A 49 -7.45 -16.85 13.50
N LYS A 50 -7.69 -18.13 13.82
CA LYS A 50 -8.27 -18.54 15.12
C LYS A 50 -7.37 -18.31 16.34
N TYR A 51 -6.08 -18.00 16.14
CA TYR A 51 -5.10 -17.77 17.21
C TYR A 51 -4.82 -16.29 17.47
N ILE A 52 -5.20 -15.43 16.54
CA ILE A 52 -5.03 -13.98 16.64
C ILE A 52 -6.20 -13.36 17.41
N GLY A 53 -5.92 -12.35 18.24
CA GLY A 53 -6.94 -11.60 18.99
C GLY A 53 -7.61 -12.38 20.11
N ARG A 54 -7.11 -13.56 20.46
CA ARG A 54 -7.53 -14.31 21.65
C ARG A 54 -6.64 -13.92 22.81
N GLU A 55 -7.25 -13.36 23.87
CA GLU A 55 -6.65 -13.34 25.20
C GLU A 55 -6.35 -14.77 25.65
N ASN A 56 -5.17 -15.29 25.32
CA ASN A 56 -4.71 -16.51 25.94
C ASN A 56 -4.48 -16.19 27.42
N LYS A 57 -4.83 -17.10 28.34
CA LYS A 57 -4.51 -16.95 29.77
C LYS A 57 -2.99 -16.86 30.06
N HIS A 58 -2.15 -17.03 29.03
CA HIS A 58 -0.71 -16.85 29.03
C HIS A 58 -0.23 -15.78 28.03
N GLU A 59 -1.14 -14.95 27.48
CA GLU A 59 -0.73 -13.80 26.68
C GLU A 59 -0.01 -12.81 27.61
N ASN A 60 1.30 -12.65 27.36
CA ASN A 60 2.04 -11.55 27.94
C ASN A 60 1.40 -10.25 27.44
N ALA A 61 1.20 -9.29 28.34
CA ALA A 61 0.72 -7.93 28.03
C ALA A 61 1.50 -7.28 26.88
N ILE A 62 2.74 -7.71 26.63
CA ILE A 62 3.61 -7.25 25.54
C ILE A 62 3.08 -7.70 24.17
N THR A 63 2.60 -8.94 24.01
CA THR A 63 2.20 -9.46 22.69
C THR A 63 0.89 -8.85 22.18
N SER A 64 -0.01 -8.43 23.07
CA SER A 64 -1.29 -7.80 22.69
C SER A 64 -1.13 -6.36 22.17
N LEU A 65 -0.01 -5.69 22.49
CA LEU A 65 0.32 -4.37 21.96
C LEU A 65 0.63 -4.41 20.46
N HIS A 66 1.10 -5.54 19.95
CA HIS A 66 1.52 -5.70 18.56
C HIS A 66 0.42 -6.28 17.66
N SER A 67 0.50 -5.99 16.36
CA SER A 67 -0.54 -6.42 15.41
C SER A 67 -0.47 -7.92 15.12
N LEU A 68 0.73 -8.46 14.95
CA LEU A 68 1.04 -9.88 14.83
C LEU A 68 2.36 -10.17 15.54
N CYS A 69 2.38 -11.24 16.34
CA CYS A 69 3.55 -11.77 16.99
C CYS A 69 3.80 -13.21 16.53
N ILE A 70 5.06 -13.53 16.27
CA ILE A 70 5.51 -14.90 15.99
C ILE A 70 6.70 -15.16 16.89
N ARG A 71 6.80 -16.34 17.49
CA ARG A 71 8.03 -16.76 18.19
C ARG A 71 9.21 -16.61 17.24
N LEU A 72 10.37 -16.15 17.71
CA LEU A 72 11.61 -16.24 16.96
C LEU A 72 12.20 -17.64 17.18
N PRO A 73 12.46 -18.45 16.14
CA PRO A 73 13.15 -19.72 16.32
C PRO A 73 14.53 -19.50 16.93
N LYS A 74 14.88 -20.24 17.99
CA LYS A 74 16.16 -20.05 18.73
C LYS A 74 17.41 -20.11 17.83
N SER A 75 17.34 -20.83 16.72
CA SER A 75 18.42 -21.00 15.75
C SER A 75 18.50 -19.89 14.69
N LEU A 76 17.58 -18.92 14.70
CA LEU A 76 17.50 -17.89 13.67
C LEU A 76 17.68 -16.49 14.27
N SER A 77 18.44 -15.66 13.57
CA SER A 77 18.41 -14.22 13.76
C SER A 77 17.17 -13.61 13.10
N GLN A 78 16.75 -12.42 13.56
CA GLN A 78 15.65 -11.67 12.92
C GLN A 78 15.92 -11.39 11.43
N SER A 79 17.17 -11.24 11.01
CA SER A 79 17.53 -10.94 9.61
C SER A 79 17.24 -12.10 8.65
N ALA A 80 17.19 -13.34 9.17
CA ALA A 80 16.83 -14.51 8.38
C ALA A 80 15.35 -14.53 7.97
N VAL A 81 14.48 -13.81 8.70
CA VAL A 81 13.05 -13.69 8.36
C VAL A 81 12.84 -12.55 7.37
N SER A 82 12.51 -12.91 6.14
CA SER A 82 12.26 -11.95 5.06
C SER A 82 10.78 -11.64 4.90
N ILE A 83 10.46 -10.38 4.58
CA ILE A 83 9.10 -9.93 4.26
C ILE A 83 9.11 -9.45 2.81
N LYS A 84 8.11 -9.89 2.05
CA LYS A 84 7.80 -9.31 0.74
C LYS A 84 6.36 -8.83 0.76
N SER A 85 6.10 -7.68 0.15
CA SER A 85 4.76 -7.11 -0.01
C SER A 85 4.29 -7.24 -1.46
N ASP A 86 2.97 -7.25 -1.66
CA ASP A 86 2.40 -6.90 -2.95
C ASP A 86 2.55 -5.39 -3.21
N SER A 87 2.38 -4.98 -4.47
CA SER A 87 2.54 -3.58 -4.87
C SER A 87 1.54 -2.62 -4.22
N ARG A 88 0.50 -3.14 -3.55
CA ARG A 88 -0.57 -2.37 -2.89
C ARG A 88 -0.47 -2.41 -1.37
N PHE A 89 0.59 -2.99 -0.81
CA PHE A 89 0.83 -3.05 0.64
C PHE A 89 -0.35 -3.66 1.42
N LYS A 90 -1.03 -4.62 0.81
CA LYS A 90 -2.23 -5.27 1.35
C LYS A 90 -2.03 -6.76 1.56
N GLU A 91 -1.09 -7.35 0.83
CA GLU A 91 -0.66 -8.74 1.03
C GLU A 91 0.84 -8.79 1.31
N TYR A 92 1.21 -9.64 2.26
CA TYR A 92 2.58 -9.83 2.69
C TYR A 92 2.91 -11.31 2.78
N HIS A 93 4.07 -11.68 2.25
CA HIS A 93 4.66 -13.00 2.38
C HIS A 93 5.83 -12.93 3.36
N ILE A 94 5.62 -13.47 4.55
CA ILE A 94 6.63 -13.55 5.60
C ILE A 94 7.26 -14.95 5.53
N THR A 95 8.53 -15.01 5.15
CA THR A 95 9.26 -16.29 5.04
C THR A 95 10.09 -16.52 6.29
N ILE A 96 9.84 -17.64 6.97
CA ILE A 96 10.59 -18.10 8.14
C ILE A 96 11.36 -19.35 7.71
N PRO A 97 12.69 -19.26 7.51
CA PRO A 97 13.46 -20.39 7.01
C PRO A 97 13.62 -21.48 8.08
N SER A 98 13.88 -22.72 7.66
CA SER A 98 14.37 -23.81 8.51
C SER A 98 13.49 -24.17 9.72
N VAL A 99 12.18 -23.91 9.65
CA VAL A 99 11.21 -24.35 10.67
C VAL A 99 10.50 -25.63 10.25
N SER A 100 10.16 -26.48 11.23
CA SER A 100 9.46 -27.76 11.02
C SER A 100 7.98 -27.58 10.66
N SER A 101 7.35 -28.62 10.13
CA SER A 101 5.90 -28.62 9.85
C SER A 101 5.03 -28.46 11.10
N SER A 102 5.55 -28.76 12.28
CA SER A 102 4.85 -28.56 13.56
C SER A 102 4.99 -27.14 14.12
N TYR A 103 5.77 -26.26 13.47
CA TYR A 103 6.20 -25.00 14.06
C TYR A 103 5.06 -24.15 14.63
N PHE A 104 3.99 -23.92 13.87
CA PHE A 104 2.85 -23.12 14.36
C PHE A 104 1.98 -23.88 15.36
N ALA A 105 2.03 -25.22 15.38
CA ALA A 105 1.36 -26.02 16.40
C ALA A 105 2.06 -25.89 17.76
N ASP A 106 3.40 -25.86 17.74
CA ASP A 106 4.25 -25.76 18.93
C ASP A 106 4.38 -24.29 19.39
N TYR A 107 4.38 -23.36 18.44
CA TYR A 107 4.49 -21.92 18.66
C TYR A 107 3.38 -21.16 17.90
N PRO A 108 2.14 -21.17 18.41
CA PRO A 108 1.04 -20.43 17.81
C PRO A 108 1.36 -18.94 17.69
N VAL A 109 0.84 -18.30 16.63
CA VAL A 109 0.90 -16.85 16.49
C VAL A 109 0.01 -16.17 17.52
N SER A 110 0.32 -14.91 17.85
CA SER A 110 -0.48 -14.07 18.76
C SER A 110 -0.54 -12.62 18.27
N GLY A 111 -1.14 -11.71 19.06
CA GLY A 111 -1.28 -10.29 18.73
C GLY A 111 -2.74 -9.86 18.56
N ASN A 112 -2.98 -8.55 18.54
CA ASN A 112 -4.36 -8.03 18.58
C ASN A 112 -5.15 -8.25 17.28
N GLY A 113 -4.49 -8.44 16.14
CA GLY A 113 -5.15 -8.82 14.90
C GLY A 113 -6.08 -7.81 14.25
N ARG A 114 -6.26 -6.61 14.82
CA ARG A 114 -7.35 -5.69 14.44
C ARG A 114 -7.37 -5.31 12.97
N SER A 115 -6.21 -5.34 12.31
CA SER A 115 -6.08 -5.00 10.88
C SER A 115 -5.75 -6.19 9.98
N ILE A 116 -5.83 -7.42 10.50
CA ILE A 116 -5.59 -8.66 9.74
C ILE A 116 -6.91 -9.16 9.17
N LYS A 117 -7.00 -9.21 7.84
CA LYS A 117 -8.14 -9.80 7.13
C LYS A 117 -7.98 -11.32 6.98
N SER A 118 -6.76 -11.78 6.70
CA SER A 118 -6.43 -13.19 6.48
C SER A 118 -5.01 -13.45 6.92
N LEU A 119 -4.78 -14.55 7.63
CA LEU A 119 -3.46 -15.08 7.90
C LEU A 119 -3.45 -16.57 7.63
N LYS A 120 -2.69 -16.96 6.61
CA LYS A 120 -2.49 -18.36 6.21
C LYS A 120 -1.01 -18.68 6.28
N TYR A 121 -0.68 -19.96 6.40
CA TYR A 121 0.69 -20.44 6.25
C TYR A 121 0.73 -21.61 5.26
N GLN A 122 1.89 -21.77 4.65
CA GLN A 122 2.25 -22.93 3.86
C GLN A 122 3.71 -23.30 4.15
N MET A 123 3.95 -24.59 4.38
CA MET A 123 5.29 -25.15 4.48
C MET A 123 5.87 -25.30 3.07
N SER A 124 7.11 -24.87 2.93
CA SER A 124 7.96 -25.07 1.76
C SER A 124 9.15 -25.95 2.15
N GLY A 125 9.87 -26.52 1.18
CA GLY A 125 11.11 -27.25 1.47
C GLY A 125 12.20 -26.42 2.16
N ARG A 126 12.02 -25.10 2.29
CA ARG A 126 12.97 -24.16 2.92
C ARG A 126 12.48 -23.59 4.26
N GLY A 127 11.31 -24.00 4.76
CA GLY A 127 10.69 -23.45 5.98
C GLY A 127 9.22 -23.08 5.76
N ALA A 128 8.70 -22.10 6.50
CA ALA A 128 7.30 -21.65 6.39
C ALA A 128 7.17 -20.31 5.66
N VAL A 129 6.10 -20.16 4.89
CA VAL A 129 5.66 -18.88 4.32
C VAL A 129 4.29 -18.54 4.89
N LEU A 130 4.18 -17.40 5.57
CA LEU A 130 2.89 -16.85 5.96
C LEU A 130 2.41 -15.87 4.88
N THR A 131 1.18 -16.07 4.43
CA THR A 131 0.47 -15.10 3.59
C THR A 131 -0.50 -14.33 4.48
N LEU A 132 -0.14 -13.07 4.72
CA LEU A 132 -0.89 -12.12 5.54
C LEU A 132 -1.59 -11.11 4.62
N THR A 133 -2.91 -10.99 4.71
CA THR A 133 -3.68 -9.94 4.04
C THR A 133 -4.25 -8.99 5.09
N THR A 134 -4.10 -7.69 4.88
CA THR A 134 -4.65 -6.64 5.76
C THR A 134 -6.02 -6.17 5.30
N THR A 135 -6.75 -5.49 6.19
CA THR A 135 -8.08 -4.93 5.90
C THR A 135 -8.01 -3.74 4.93
N LYS A 136 -6.90 -3.01 4.93
CA LYS A 136 -6.58 -1.87 4.05
C LYS A 136 -5.06 -1.82 3.78
N PRO A 137 -4.57 -1.05 2.79
CA PRO A 137 -3.13 -0.86 2.59
C PRO A 137 -2.45 -0.35 3.86
N LEU A 138 -1.50 -1.13 4.37
CA LEU A 138 -0.77 -0.86 5.61
C LEU A 138 0.67 -1.32 5.45
N PHE A 139 1.61 -0.52 5.93
CA PHE A 139 3.02 -0.86 6.03
C PHE A 139 3.28 -1.77 7.22
N ILE A 140 4.16 -2.76 7.05
CA ILE A 140 4.60 -3.62 8.14
C ILE A 140 5.95 -3.13 8.66
N LYS A 141 5.99 -2.70 9.92
CA LYS A 141 7.23 -2.51 10.65
C LYS A 141 7.60 -3.81 11.35
N LYS A 142 8.75 -4.40 11.01
CA LYS A 142 9.29 -5.55 11.74
C LYS A 142 10.18 -5.11 12.90
N SER A 143 9.91 -5.62 14.10
CA SER A 143 10.82 -5.52 15.26
C SER A 143 10.97 -6.88 15.94
N SER A 144 11.86 -6.99 16.91
CA SER A 144 12.05 -8.22 17.68
C SER A 144 12.54 -7.95 19.09
N ASP A 145 12.43 -8.97 19.94
CA ASP A 145 13.23 -9.14 21.14
C ASP A 145 13.95 -10.51 21.10
N SER A 146 14.45 -10.99 22.24
CA SER A 146 15.14 -12.28 22.33
C SER A 146 14.25 -13.50 22.02
N SER A 147 12.93 -13.34 22.02
CA SER A 147 11.95 -14.44 21.99
C SER A 147 10.93 -14.33 20.87
N TYR A 148 10.65 -13.12 20.37
CA TYR A 148 9.56 -12.84 19.44
C TYR A 148 9.98 -11.92 18.29
N LEU A 149 9.31 -12.13 17.15
CA LEU A 149 9.19 -11.19 16.05
C LEU A 149 7.84 -10.49 16.14
N PHE A 150 7.86 -9.17 16.06
CA PHE A 150 6.71 -8.31 16.07
C PHE A 150 6.51 -7.69 14.70
N PHE A 151 5.27 -7.68 14.23
CA PHE A 151 4.88 -7.07 12.97
C PHE A 151 3.77 -6.08 13.25
N ASP A 152 4.10 -4.79 13.20
CA ASP A 152 3.14 -3.71 13.46
C ASP A 152 2.71 -3.02 12.18
N PHE A 153 1.41 -2.77 12.08
CA PHE A 153 0.83 -2.19 10.89
C PHE A 153 0.67 -0.68 11.03
N LYS A 154 1.23 0.05 10.08
CA LYS A 154 1.15 1.51 10.01
C LYS A 154 0.47 1.94 8.74
N GLU A 155 -0.38 2.96 8.85
CA GLU A 155 -0.92 3.60 7.67
C GLU A 155 0.19 4.36 6.92
N PRO A 156 0.20 4.34 5.58
CA PRO A 156 1.13 5.12 4.77
C PRO A 156 1.27 6.58 5.22
N ARG A 157 0.14 7.27 5.44
CA ARG A 157 0.12 8.66 5.94
C ARG A 157 0.79 8.89 7.30
N LYS A 158 0.96 7.85 8.12
CA LYS A 158 1.69 7.97 9.40
C LYS A 158 3.21 7.79 9.24
N CYS A 159 3.66 7.43 8.04
CA CYS A 159 5.06 7.17 7.73
C CYS A 159 5.71 8.31 6.92
N PHE A 160 4.91 9.29 6.48
CA PHE A 160 5.30 10.41 5.65
C PHE A 160 4.54 11.67 6.07
N ASP A 161 5.19 12.83 5.98
CA ASP A 161 4.57 14.14 6.19
C ASP A 161 3.63 14.51 5.04
N LYS A 162 3.92 14.01 3.84
CA LYS A 162 3.07 14.07 2.65
C LYS A 162 3.11 12.79 1.83
N VAL A 163 1.98 12.45 1.23
CA VAL A 163 1.84 11.29 0.33
C VAL A 163 1.41 11.78 -1.06
N VAL A 164 2.15 11.38 -2.09
CA VAL A 164 1.86 11.73 -3.48
C VAL A 164 1.60 10.45 -4.25
N LEU A 165 0.46 10.34 -4.91
CA LEU A 165 0.22 9.31 -5.92
C LEU A 165 0.74 9.82 -7.26
N VAL A 166 1.67 9.08 -7.85
CA VAL A 166 2.22 9.33 -9.18
C VAL A 166 1.72 8.23 -10.09
N ASP A 167 1.14 8.64 -11.20
CA ASP A 167 0.42 7.76 -12.08
C ASP A 167 0.99 7.79 -13.50
N ALA A 168 1.17 6.62 -14.07
CA ALA A 168 1.44 6.48 -15.50
C ALA A 168 0.11 6.20 -16.19
N GLY A 169 -0.39 7.16 -16.98
CA GLY A 169 -1.65 7.05 -17.71
C GLY A 169 -1.75 5.76 -18.53
N HIS A 170 -2.97 5.24 -18.72
CA HIS A 170 -3.25 4.00 -19.45
C HIS A 170 -2.51 2.77 -18.89
N GLY A 171 -2.35 1.70 -19.68
CA GLY A 171 -1.58 0.51 -19.36
C GLY A 171 -2.27 -0.80 -19.76
N GLY A 172 -1.45 -1.82 -20.06
CA GLY A 172 -1.92 -3.14 -20.49
C GLY A 172 -2.71 -3.06 -21.79
N SER A 173 -3.97 -3.48 -21.72
CA SER A 173 -4.91 -3.45 -22.86
C SER A 173 -5.29 -2.04 -23.29
N ASP A 174 -5.27 -1.08 -22.36
CA ASP A 174 -5.46 0.33 -22.67
C ASP A 174 -4.13 0.93 -23.10
N ARG A 175 -4.02 1.25 -24.40
CA ARG A 175 -2.78 1.76 -25.01
C ARG A 175 -2.65 3.28 -24.93
N GLY A 176 -3.73 3.97 -24.54
CA GLY A 176 -3.90 5.38 -24.84
C GLY A 176 -3.86 5.65 -26.35
N THR A 177 -3.50 6.88 -26.71
CA THR A 177 -3.34 7.21 -28.13
C THR A 177 -2.14 6.46 -28.73
N VAL A 178 -2.33 5.93 -29.94
CA VAL A 178 -1.27 5.30 -30.72
C VAL A 178 -1.06 6.09 -32.01
N ALA A 179 0.15 6.64 -32.18
CA ALA A 179 0.52 7.38 -33.38
C ALA A 179 1.94 6.98 -33.82
N GLY A 180 2.15 6.78 -35.13
CA GLY A 180 3.45 6.40 -35.68
C GLY A 180 4.08 5.15 -35.04
N GLY A 181 3.27 4.18 -34.61
CA GLY A 181 3.71 2.95 -33.96
C GLY A 181 4.07 3.07 -32.47
N VAL A 182 3.92 4.27 -31.89
CA VAL A 182 4.23 4.55 -30.48
C VAL A 182 2.94 4.62 -29.67
N SER A 183 2.89 3.94 -28.52
CA SER A 183 1.78 4.06 -27.56
C SER A 183 2.09 5.08 -26.49
N GLU A 184 1.09 5.87 -26.15
CA GLU A 184 1.10 6.76 -24.98
C GLU A 184 1.47 6.03 -23.69
N LYS A 185 0.87 4.85 -23.44
CA LYS A 185 1.14 4.08 -22.21
C LYS A 185 2.64 3.81 -21.96
N ASP A 186 3.44 3.71 -23.02
CA ASP A 186 4.87 3.41 -22.94
C ASP A 186 5.67 4.67 -22.58
N ILE A 187 5.30 5.81 -23.17
CA ILE A 187 5.88 7.13 -22.86
C ILE A 187 5.59 7.49 -21.39
N SER A 188 4.31 7.42 -20.98
CA SER A 188 3.89 7.68 -19.60
C SER A 188 4.63 6.80 -18.60
N LEU A 189 4.74 5.50 -18.87
CA LEU A 189 5.45 4.57 -17.99
C LEU A 189 6.94 4.92 -17.88
N SER A 190 7.58 5.27 -19.00
CA SER A 190 9.00 5.61 -19.01
C SER A 190 9.29 6.87 -18.21
N ILE A 191 8.48 7.93 -18.38
CA ILE A 191 8.62 9.17 -17.62
C ILE A 191 8.42 8.90 -16.11
N VAL A 192 7.40 8.12 -15.74
CA VAL A 192 7.17 7.77 -14.32
C VAL A 192 8.31 6.93 -13.74
N LYS A 193 8.94 6.05 -14.52
CA LYS A 193 10.16 5.33 -14.08
C LYS A 193 11.33 6.28 -13.84
N TYR A 194 11.50 7.31 -14.67
CA TYR A 194 12.50 8.35 -14.41
C TYR A 194 12.14 9.22 -13.20
N PHE A 195 10.86 9.55 -13.00
CA PHE A 195 10.38 10.25 -11.81
C PHE A 195 10.73 9.43 -10.56
N LYS A 196 10.46 8.12 -10.60
CA LYS A 196 10.88 7.19 -9.56
C LYS A 196 12.38 7.28 -9.33
N HIS A 197 13.20 7.17 -10.37
CA HIS A 197 14.65 7.25 -10.26
C HIS A 197 15.12 8.53 -9.56
N PHE A 198 14.54 9.69 -9.88
CA PHE A 198 14.91 10.96 -9.25
C PHE A 198 14.47 11.09 -7.78
N THR A 199 13.40 10.41 -7.38
CA THR A 199 12.90 10.39 -6.00
C THR A 199 13.45 9.22 -5.17
N ASP A 200 14.19 8.28 -5.79
CA ASP A 200 14.79 7.10 -5.14
C ASP A 200 16.22 7.34 -4.62
N LYS A 201 16.65 8.60 -4.43
CA LYS A 201 18.03 8.92 -4.05
C LYS A 201 18.33 8.45 -2.61
N LYS A 202 18.83 7.22 -2.47
CA LYS A 202 19.63 6.55 -1.39
C LYS A 202 19.32 6.82 0.10
N ALA A 203 18.38 7.69 0.46
CA ALA A 203 18.28 8.26 1.80
C ALA A 203 17.24 7.60 2.72
N VAL A 204 16.49 6.59 2.27
CA VAL A 204 15.49 5.95 3.13
C VAL A 204 15.54 4.43 3.00
N THR A 205 16.36 3.81 3.84
CA THR A 205 16.41 2.36 4.07
C THR A 205 15.02 1.77 4.37
N GLU A 206 14.15 2.54 5.04
CA GLU A 206 12.78 2.13 5.38
C GLU A 206 11.90 1.87 4.15
N VAL A 207 12.10 2.56 3.02
CA VAL A 207 11.20 2.38 1.85
C VAL A 207 11.43 1.04 1.14
N LYS A 208 12.66 0.51 1.18
CA LYS A 208 12.95 -0.83 0.66
C LYS A 208 12.17 -1.92 1.41
N GLU A 209 11.81 -1.68 2.68
CA GLU A 209 11.03 -2.62 3.49
C GLU A 209 9.57 -2.70 3.02
N TYR A 210 9.03 -1.63 2.43
CA TYR A 210 7.61 -1.57 2.09
C TYR A 210 7.31 -2.05 0.67
N GLY A 211 8.22 -1.97 -0.31
CA GLY A 211 8.01 -2.52 -1.66
C GLY A 211 8.56 -1.64 -2.78
N THR A 212 8.47 -2.10 -4.04
CA THR A 212 9.09 -1.43 -5.20
C THR A 212 8.27 -0.29 -5.79
N ASN A 213 6.97 -0.22 -5.48
CA ASN A 213 6.04 0.82 -5.97
C ASN A 213 6.00 2.06 -5.05
N LEU A 214 7.10 2.32 -4.37
CA LEU A 214 7.26 3.45 -3.46
C LEU A 214 8.69 3.99 -3.53
N THR A 215 8.81 5.30 -3.48
CA THR A 215 10.05 6.01 -3.15
C THR A 215 9.76 7.06 -2.10
N SER A 216 10.80 7.66 -1.53
CA SER A 216 10.60 8.82 -0.66
C SER A 216 11.77 9.76 -0.73
N MET A 217 11.49 11.04 -0.56
CA MET A 217 12.48 12.11 -0.57
C MET A 217 12.17 13.07 0.57
N LYS A 218 13.21 13.67 1.18
CA LYS A 218 13.02 14.81 2.08
C LYS A 218 12.93 16.09 1.24
N ILE A 219 11.89 16.88 1.47
CA ILE A 219 11.67 18.18 0.84
C ILE A 219 11.78 19.26 1.91
N LYS A 220 12.62 20.28 1.64
CA LYS A 220 12.86 21.38 2.58
C LYS A 220 11.56 22.15 2.84
N GLY A 221 11.25 22.38 4.13
CA GLY A 221 10.02 23.04 4.55
C GLY A 221 8.76 22.15 4.53
N VAL A 222 8.89 20.87 4.17
CA VAL A 222 7.78 19.90 4.16
C VAL A 222 8.08 18.69 5.04
N GLY A 223 9.27 18.11 4.92
CA GLY A 223 9.64 16.87 5.61
C GLY A 223 9.78 15.69 4.65
N LYS A 224 9.51 14.48 5.13
CA LYS A 224 9.61 13.22 4.37
C LYS A 224 8.35 13.01 3.53
N VAL A 225 8.50 13.02 2.21
CA VAL A 225 7.42 12.80 1.26
C VAL A 225 7.51 11.40 0.67
N GLY A 226 6.41 10.65 0.69
CA GLY A 226 6.28 9.33 0.07
C GLY A 226 5.61 9.42 -1.31
N PHE A 227 6.24 8.82 -2.33
CA PHE A 227 5.72 8.77 -3.69
C PHE A 227 5.30 7.35 -4.04
N PHE A 228 4.00 7.15 -4.23
CA PHE A 228 3.40 5.86 -4.59
C PHE A 228 3.14 5.81 -6.07
N TYR A 229 3.34 4.64 -6.68
CA TYR A 229 3.18 4.46 -8.12
C TYR A 229 2.05 3.48 -8.43
N THR A 230 1.07 3.91 -9.22
CA THR A 230 -0.03 3.04 -9.68
C THR A 230 0.53 1.82 -10.45
N ARG A 231 1.46 2.06 -11.39
CA ARG A 231 2.20 1.05 -12.14
C ARG A 231 3.65 1.44 -12.40
N LEU A 232 4.52 0.43 -12.35
CA LEU A 232 5.93 0.48 -12.79
C LEU A 232 6.23 -0.63 -13.83
N SER A 233 5.19 -1.25 -14.35
CA SER A 233 5.19 -2.24 -15.43
C SER A 233 4.01 -1.96 -16.36
N ASP A 234 3.97 -2.63 -17.51
CA ASP A 234 2.81 -2.56 -18.39
C ASP A 234 1.70 -3.46 -17.85
N LYS A 235 0.68 -2.86 -17.22
CA LYS A 235 -0.48 -3.54 -16.66
C LYS A 235 -1.71 -2.65 -16.75
N THR A 236 -2.88 -3.27 -16.94
CA THR A 236 -4.16 -2.55 -16.94
C THR A 236 -4.51 -2.11 -15.51
N ILE A 237 -4.91 -0.85 -15.37
CA ILE A 237 -5.49 -0.28 -14.14
C ILE A 237 -6.68 0.58 -14.57
N SER A 238 -7.85 0.32 -14.00
CA SER A 238 -9.04 1.15 -14.23
C SER A 238 -8.92 2.51 -13.55
N ASP A 239 -9.57 3.53 -14.09
CA ASP A 239 -9.56 4.87 -13.47
C ASP A 239 -10.17 4.87 -12.06
N LYS A 240 -11.16 4.02 -11.83
CA LYS A 240 -11.73 3.76 -10.50
C LYS A 240 -10.67 3.23 -9.54
N ASP A 241 -9.86 2.26 -9.96
CA ASP A 241 -8.80 1.72 -9.12
C ASP A 241 -7.72 2.77 -8.81
N ARG A 242 -7.40 3.67 -9.75
CA ARG A 242 -6.47 4.80 -9.51
C ARG A 242 -6.96 5.71 -8.38
N ILE A 243 -8.24 6.08 -8.43
CA ILE A 243 -8.89 6.93 -7.42
C ILE A 243 -9.01 6.21 -6.08
N GLU A 244 -9.36 4.93 -6.11
CA GLU A 244 -9.41 4.12 -4.89
C GLU A 244 -8.02 3.97 -4.25
N GLU A 245 -6.97 3.81 -5.04
CA GLU A 245 -5.60 3.74 -4.54
C GLU A 245 -5.22 5.04 -3.82
N ALA A 246 -5.46 6.20 -4.44
CA ALA A 246 -5.23 7.52 -3.83
C ALA A 246 -5.93 7.64 -2.47
N LYS A 247 -7.20 7.23 -2.40
CA LYS A 247 -7.99 7.23 -1.15
C LYS A 247 -7.41 6.28 -0.10
N LYS A 248 -7.02 5.06 -0.50
CA LYS A 248 -6.55 4.00 0.41
C LYS A 248 -5.21 4.34 1.04
N ILE A 249 -4.26 4.87 0.27
CA ILE A 249 -2.96 5.31 0.80
C ILE A 249 -3.05 6.65 1.52
N GLY A 250 -4.18 7.36 1.35
CA GLY A 250 -4.41 8.67 1.94
C GLY A 250 -3.58 9.76 1.28
N ALA A 251 -3.44 9.73 -0.04
CA ALA A 251 -2.68 10.70 -0.80
C ALA A 251 -3.12 12.15 -0.52
N ASP A 252 -2.16 13.05 -0.45
CA ASP A 252 -2.34 14.51 -0.40
C ASP A 252 -2.37 15.12 -1.81
N LEU A 253 -1.75 14.46 -2.80
CA LEU A 253 -1.67 14.89 -4.19
C LEU A 253 -1.80 13.71 -5.15
N PHE A 254 -2.38 13.96 -6.32
CA PHE A 254 -2.45 13.00 -7.43
C PHE A 254 -1.88 13.66 -8.70
N LEU A 255 -0.74 13.17 -9.17
CA LEU A 255 -0.14 13.54 -10.46
C LEU A 255 -0.26 12.36 -11.45
N SER A 256 -0.98 12.54 -12.55
CA SER A 256 -0.94 11.63 -13.72
C SER A 256 0.00 12.17 -14.79
N VAL A 257 0.70 11.28 -15.48
CA VAL A 257 1.60 11.59 -16.59
C VAL A 257 1.05 10.93 -17.85
N GLU A 258 0.74 11.76 -18.84
CA GLU A 258 0.07 11.42 -20.10
C GLU A 258 0.73 12.18 -21.26
N THR A 259 0.28 11.89 -22.47
CA THR A 259 0.62 12.69 -23.66
C THR A 259 -0.63 13.34 -24.20
N GLY A 260 -0.52 14.58 -24.65
CA GLY A 260 -1.61 15.21 -25.37
C GLY A 260 -1.91 14.48 -26.68
N SER A 261 -3.16 14.53 -27.10
CA SER A 261 -3.59 14.03 -28.41
C SER A 261 -4.71 14.90 -28.95
N THR A 262 -4.89 14.91 -30.27
CA THR A 262 -6.11 15.49 -30.85
C THR A 262 -7.26 14.49 -30.73
N ALA A 263 -8.49 14.99 -30.67
CA ALA A 263 -9.69 14.14 -30.62
C ALA A 263 -9.76 13.12 -31.78
N SER A 264 -9.17 13.45 -32.94
CA SER A 264 -9.12 12.55 -34.09
C SER A 264 -8.11 11.40 -33.94
N GLY A 265 -7.14 11.52 -33.04
CA GLY A 265 -5.97 10.64 -32.93
C GLY A 265 -5.03 10.68 -34.13
N ARG A 266 -5.32 11.50 -35.16
CA ARG A 266 -4.53 11.62 -36.39
C ARG A 266 -3.37 12.60 -36.21
N GLU A 267 -2.41 12.52 -37.12
CA GLU A 267 -1.26 13.42 -37.18
C GLU A 267 -1.72 14.89 -37.20
N SER A 268 -1.05 15.75 -36.43
CA SER A 268 -1.38 17.16 -36.28
C SER A 268 -0.15 18.02 -36.01
N GLU A 269 -0.27 19.34 -36.22
CA GLU A 269 0.77 20.31 -35.88
C GLU A 269 0.66 20.83 -34.44
N ILE A 270 -0.37 20.39 -33.69
CA ILE A 270 -0.57 20.77 -32.30
C ILE A 270 0.58 20.22 -31.46
N ASN A 271 1.27 21.10 -30.73
CA ASN A 271 2.43 20.77 -29.93
C ASN A 271 2.49 21.59 -28.62
N GLY A 272 3.31 21.17 -27.66
CA GLY A 272 3.47 21.85 -26.37
C GLY A 272 2.91 21.05 -25.20
N ALA A 273 3.04 21.61 -24.00
CA ALA A 273 2.56 20.98 -22.77
C ALA A 273 1.28 21.65 -22.26
N GLN A 274 0.33 20.85 -21.80
CA GLN A 274 -0.84 21.29 -21.04
C GLN A 274 -0.97 20.49 -19.75
N VAL A 275 -1.73 21.04 -18.79
CA VAL A 275 -2.00 20.34 -17.55
C VAL A 275 -3.48 20.41 -17.21
N LEU A 276 -4.14 19.24 -17.20
CA LEU A 276 -5.54 19.16 -16.84
C LEU A 276 -5.70 19.19 -15.32
N TYR A 277 -6.69 19.92 -14.83
CA TYR A 277 -7.01 20.01 -13.42
C TYR A 277 -8.51 19.94 -13.17
N ARG A 278 -8.88 19.68 -11.92
CA ARG A 278 -10.28 19.68 -11.51
C ARG A 278 -10.81 21.11 -11.41
N GLY A 279 -11.56 21.55 -12.42
CA GLY A 279 -12.20 22.87 -12.48
C GLY A 279 -13.29 23.05 -11.44
N SER A 280 -13.99 21.97 -11.07
CA SER A 280 -14.99 21.98 -9.99
C SER A 280 -14.42 22.13 -8.57
N ASP A 281 -13.09 22.19 -8.40
CA ASP A 281 -12.43 22.41 -7.11
C ASP A 281 -12.54 23.87 -6.64
N LYS A 282 -13.51 24.14 -5.75
CA LYS A 282 -13.74 25.46 -5.14
C LYS A 282 -12.57 25.99 -4.29
N THR A 283 -11.60 25.15 -3.91
CA THR A 283 -10.42 25.58 -3.15
C THR A 283 -9.28 26.10 -4.04
N SER A 284 -9.42 25.93 -5.36
CA SER A 284 -8.40 26.22 -6.38
C SER A 284 -7.07 25.49 -6.16
N ARG A 285 -7.03 24.45 -5.31
CA ARG A 285 -5.80 23.73 -5.01
C ARG A 285 -5.32 22.91 -6.20
N SER A 286 -6.25 22.31 -6.95
CA SER A 286 -5.96 21.56 -8.17
C SER A 286 -5.42 22.49 -9.26
N ARG A 287 -6.06 23.65 -9.48
CA ARG A 287 -5.57 24.65 -10.44
C ARG A 287 -4.16 25.14 -10.10
N LYS A 288 -3.91 25.52 -8.84
CA LYS A 288 -2.56 25.95 -8.40
C LYS A 288 -1.52 24.85 -8.59
N PHE A 289 -1.91 23.59 -8.38
CA PHE A 289 -1.00 22.46 -8.61
C PHE A 289 -0.68 22.32 -10.10
N ALA A 290 -1.71 22.34 -10.96
CA ALA A 290 -1.52 22.29 -12.39
C ALA A 290 -0.70 23.46 -12.94
N ASP A 291 -0.95 24.70 -12.50
CA ASP A 291 -0.17 25.88 -12.87
C ASP A 291 1.33 25.71 -12.50
N THR A 292 1.61 25.10 -11.34
CA THR A 292 2.98 24.82 -10.89
C THR A 292 3.64 23.75 -11.75
N VAL A 293 2.90 22.68 -12.09
CA VAL A 293 3.36 21.61 -12.98
C VAL A 293 3.68 22.16 -14.36
N LEU A 294 2.76 22.93 -14.95
CA LEU A 294 2.92 23.54 -16.26
C LEU A 294 4.16 24.44 -16.30
N LYS A 295 4.28 25.37 -15.34
CA LYS A 295 5.45 26.26 -15.22
C LYS A 295 6.78 25.50 -15.26
N LYS A 296 6.88 24.37 -14.56
CA LYS A 296 8.11 23.54 -14.55
C LYS A 296 8.31 22.79 -15.85
N LEU A 297 7.24 22.27 -16.46
CA LEU A 297 7.33 21.62 -17.77
C LEU A 297 7.82 22.60 -18.83
N LEU A 298 7.26 23.81 -18.91
CA LEU A 298 7.69 24.85 -19.86
C LEU A 298 9.17 25.20 -19.68
N SER A 299 9.62 25.39 -18.43
CA SER A 299 11.02 25.69 -18.14
C SER A 299 11.97 24.52 -18.47
N GLY A 300 11.57 23.29 -18.15
CA GLY A 300 12.40 22.10 -18.32
C GLY A 300 12.44 21.54 -19.74
N LEU A 301 11.34 21.68 -20.48
CA LEU A 301 11.18 21.14 -21.84
C LEU A 301 11.39 22.19 -22.93
N LYS A 302 11.26 23.48 -22.60
CA LYS A 302 11.30 24.60 -23.58
C LYS A 302 10.32 24.34 -24.73
N CYS A 303 9.07 24.08 -24.38
CA CYS A 303 7.98 23.77 -25.30
C CYS A 303 6.91 24.87 -25.29
N GLU A 304 5.98 24.80 -26.24
CA GLU A 304 4.83 25.70 -26.29
C GLU A 304 3.93 25.56 -25.06
N ASP A 305 3.34 26.68 -24.66
CA ASP A 305 2.41 26.78 -23.55
C ASP A 305 0.96 26.63 -24.03
N ARG A 306 0.31 25.56 -23.60
CA ARG A 306 -1.10 25.27 -23.88
C ARG A 306 -2.03 25.57 -22.70
N GLY A 307 -1.46 26.00 -21.57
CA GLY A 307 -2.21 26.38 -20.39
C GLY A 307 -2.60 25.21 -19.48
N SER A 308 -3.10 25.60 -18.30
CA SER A 308 -3.81 24.71 -17.39
C SER A 308 -5.28 24.69 -17.80
N ILE A 309 -5.83 23.51 -18.07
CA ILE A 309 -7.19 23.35 -18.63
C ILE A 309 -8.06 22.62 -17.61
N ALA A 310 -9.32 23.05 -17.44
CA ALA A 310 -10.27 22.28 -16.65
C ALA A 310 -10.58 20.97 -17.38
N GLY A 311 -10.37 19.83 -16.72
CA GLY A 311 -10.49 18.50 -17.31
C GLY A 311 -11.52 17.62 -16.60
N ASP A 312 -12.62 18.19 -16.09
CA ASP A 312 -13.63 17.45 -15.32
C ASP A 312 -14.32 16.32 -16.12
N GLU A 313 -14.22 16.33 -17.45
CA GLU A 313 -14.62 15.24 -18.34
C GLU A 313 -13.79 13.96 -18.16
N HIS A 314 -12.56 14.07 -17.64
CA HIS A 314 -11.73 12.93 -17.29
C HIS A 314 -12.12 12.39 -15.90
N TYR A 315 -12.44 11.09 -15.81
CA TYR A 315 -12.93 10.49 -14.57
C TYR A 315 -11.96 10.68 -13.39
N ILE A 316 -10.66 10.49 -13.60
CA ILE A 316 -9.68 10.67 -12.51
C ILE A 316 -9.62 12.11 -12.00
N VAL A 317 -9.94 13.08 -12.85
CA VAL A 317 -9.96 14.50 -12.49
C VAL A 317 -11.22 14.82 -11.69
N SER A 318 -12.41 14.51 -12.22
CA SER A 318 -13.67 14.84 -11.56
C SER A 318 -13.93 14.04 -10.28
N ALA A 319 -13.50 12.77 -10.23
CA ALA A 319 -13.67 11.94 -9.05
C ALA A 319 -12.68 12.25 -7.91
N SER A 320 -11.58 12.96 -8.20
CA SER A 320 -10.55 13.24 -7.19
C SER A 320 -11.02 14.26 -6.15
N LYS A 321 -10.91 13.88 -4.87
CA LYS A 321 -11.18 14.75 -3.71
C LYS A 321 -9.92 15.46 -3.19
N ILE A 322 -8.77 15.18 -3.78
CA ILE A 322 -7.48 15.79 -3.48
C ILE A 322 -7.01 16.59 -4.70
N PRO A 323 -6.07 17.53 -4.55
CA PRO A 323 -5.51 18.24 -5.69
C PRO A 323 -4.95 17.26 -6.72
N VAL A 324 -5.43 17.39 -7.95
CA VAL A 324 -5.13 16.50 -9.07
C VAL A 324 -4.62 17.30 -10.26
N ALA A 325 -3.62 16.74 -10.95
CA ALA A 325 -3.10 17.25 -12.21
C ALA A 325 -2.81 16.09 -13.17
N ILE A 326 -3.29 16.17 -14.41
CA ILE A 326 -2.82 15.32 -15.52
C ILE A 326 -1.83 16.15 -16.31
N ALA A 327 -0.56 15.76 -16.26
CA ALA A 327 0.51 16.39 -17.02
C ALA A 327 0.59 15.77 -18.41
N GLU A 328 0.08 16.47 -19.41
CA GLU A 328 0.27 16.14 -20.82
C GLU A 328 1.55 16.82 -21.30
N VAL A 329 2.62 16.02 -21.35
CA VAL A 329 3.98 16.58 -21.49
C VAL A 329 4.35 16.99 -22.91
N GLY A 330 3.47 16.76 -23.89
CA GLY A 330 3.69 16.91 -25.33
C GLY A 330 2.64 16.12 -26.11
N PHE A 331 2.40 16.44 -27.37
CA PHE A 331 1.38 15.81 -28.20
C PHE A 331 1.93 14.64 -29.03
N ILE A 332 1.45 13.43 -28.75
CA ILE A 332 1.90 12.22 -29.48
C ILE A 332 1.45 12.23 -30.95
N THR A 333 0.36 12.95 -31.24
CA THR A 333 -0.16 13.18 -32.60
C THR A 333 0.70 14.15 -33.41
N ASN A 334 1.70 14.81 -32.82
CA ASN A 334 2.63 15.65 -33.56
C ASN A 334 3.92 14.89 -33.89
N LYS A 335 4.27 14.81 -35.17
CA LYS A 335 5.41 14.02 -35.66
C LYS A 335 6.74 14.46 -35.07
N ALA A 336 6.94 15.77 -34.91
CA ALA A 336 8.16 16.34 -34.36
C ALA A 336 8.26 16.11 -32.84
N GLU A 337 7.16 16.26 -32.10
CA GLU A 337 7.11 15.96 -30.67
C GLU A 337 7.23 14.47 -30.39
N ARG A 338 6.54 13.61 -31.15
CA ARG A 338 6.64 12.15 -31.01
C ARG A 338 8.08 11.66 -31.10
N LYS A 339 8.88 12.22 -32.01
CA LYS A 339 10.33 11.93 -32.11
C LYS A 339 11.10 12.30 -30.83
N LYS A 340 10.69 13.36 -30.12
CA LYS A 340 11.29 13.78 -28.85
C LYS A 340 10.76 12.93 -27.68
N LEU A 341 9.45 12.71 -27.62
CA LEU A 341 8.74 12.00 -26.54
C LEU A 341 9.27 10.58 -26.30
N VAL A 342 9.79 9.91 -27.33
CA VAL A 342 10.39 8.57 -27.21
C VAL A 342 11.85 8.58 -26.76
N THR A 343 12.50 9.74 -26.71
CA THR A 343 13.91 9.83 -26.31
C THR A 343 14.06 9.83 -24.80
N ALA A 344 15.11 9.16 -24.31
CA ALA A 344 15.45 9.16 -22.90
C ALA A 344 15.76 10.57 -22.37
N ASP A 345 16.34 11.46 -23.18
CA ASP A 345 16.64 12.84 -22.78
C ASP A 345 15.37 13.63 -22.45
N TYR A 346 14.39 13.63 -23.37
CA TYR A 346 13.12 14.32 -23.15
C TYR A 346 12.37 13.76 -21.95
N GLN A 347 12.28 12.43 -21.84
CA GLN A 347 11.58 11.77 -20.74
C GLN A 347 12.22 12.05 -19.38
N LYS A 348 13.56 12.13 -19.31
CA LYS A 348 14.29 12.55 -18.09
C LYS A 348 14.03 14.02 -17.75
N LYS A 349 14.00 14.91 -18.74
CA LYS A 349 13.70 16.34 -18.53
C LYS A 349 12.27 16.52 -18.00
N ALA A 350 11.29 15.83 -18.62
CA ALA A 350 9.91 15.84 -18.16
C ALA A 350 9.80 15.32 -16.72
N ALA A 351 10.37 14.15 -16.42
CA ALA A 351 10.37 13.58 -15.08
C ALA A 351 11.01 14.51 -14.03
N LYS A 352 12.14 15.15 -14.36
CA LYS A 352 12.80 16.12 -13.47
C LYS A 352 11.91 17.33 -13.20
N ALA A 353 11.32 17.91 -14.25
CA ALA A 353 10.38 19.03 -14.12
C ALA A 353 9.18 18.68 -13.23
N LEU A 354 8.62 17.47 -13.37
CA LEU A 354 7.52 16.99 -12.54
C LEU A 354 7.92 16.82 -11.06
N VAL A 355 9.11 16.30 -10.78
CA VAL A 355 9.63 16.20 -9.39
C VAL A 355 9.79 17.59 -8.77
N GLU A 356 10.33 18.54 -9.53
CA GLU A 356 10.49 19.93 -9.09
C GLU A 356 9.14 20.62 -8.86
N ALA A 357 8.13 20.35 -9.70
CA ALA A 357 6.79 20.91 -9.54
C ALA A 357 6.10 20.43 -8.27
N VAL A 358 6.14 19.11 -8.01
CA VAL A 358 5.59 18.55 -6.77
C VAL A 358 6.31 19.12 -5.55
N SER A 359 7.62 19.29 -5.63
CA SER A 359 8.41 19.86 -4.54
C SER A 359 8.03 21.33 -4.26
N GLU A 360 7.96 22.16 -5.30
CA GLU A 360 7.56 23.58 -5.19
C GLU A 360 6.16 23.72 -4.61
N TYR A 361 5.17 22.98 -5.16
CA TYR A 361 3.79 23.05 -4.69
C TYR A 361 3.63 22.67 -3.21
N LEU A 362 4.31 21.60 -2.78
CA LEU A 362 4.25 21.14 -1.39
C LEU A 362 4.91 22.14 -0.44
N SER A 363 6.04 22.74 -0.81
CA SER A 363 6.73 23.76 -0.01
C SER A 363 5.89 25.03 0.16
N ASP A 364 5.23 25.49 -0.90
CA ASP A 364 4.38 26.68 -0.86
C ASP A 364 3.10 26.47 -0.03
N SER A 365 2.56 25.24 -0.08
CA SER A 365 1.39 24.86 0.70
C SER A 365 1.73 24.71 2.20
N GLY A 366 2.92 24.22 2.53
CA GLY A 366 3.40 24.06 3.92
C GLY A 366 3.57 25.38 4.67
N HIS A 367 4.08 26.43 4.01
CA HIS A 367 4.29 27.74 4.62
C HIS A 367 3.01 28.47 5.04
N LYS A 368 1.87 28.15 4.41
CA LYS A 368 0.56 28.76 4.76
C LYS A 368 -0.11 28.07 5.95
N SER A 369 0.29 26.83 6.25
CA SER A 369 -0.20 26.06 7.38
C SER A 369 0.42 26.51 8.72
N SER A 370 1.72 26.83 8.72
CA SER A 370 2.46 27.19 9.96
C SER A 370 2.25 28.63 10.43
N ARG A 371 1.65 29.50 9.61
CA ARG A 371 1.28 30.88 10.00
C ARG A 371 -0.09 30.99 10.67
N LYS A 372 -0.83 29.87 10.79
CA LYS A 372 -2.18 29.82 11.36
C LYS A 372 -2.28 28.98 12.65
N SER A 373 -1.16 28.49 13.17
CA SER A 373 -1.08 27.75 14.44
C SER A 373 -0.58 28.64 15.56
#